data_AF-R7LTW4-F1
#
_entry.id   AF-R7LTW4-F1
#
_cell.length_a   1.000
_cell.length_b   1.000
_cell.length_c   1.000
_cell.angle_alpha   90.00
_cell.angle_beta   90.00
_cell.angle_gamma   90.00
#
_symmetry.space_group_name_H-M   'P 1'
#
loop_
_entity.id
_entity.type
_entity.pdbx_description
1 polymer ?
#
loop_
_entity_poly.entity_id
_entity_poly.type
_entity_poly.pdbx_seq_one_letter_code
_entity_poly.pdbx_strand_id
1 'polypeptide(L)'
;MDLEEYKKIALARLNKSIAFDQKENMYYACMGLVEETGEIIAELRKPLFKGNFHEKPLDTEEIKKELGDLMWYIALICKNANIDTDQLKDIEIKEDAKISKRERIIQIAINMGQVSGQIVEKYLKLYNENTNNVELIEEINRQYENICNLAEKFNLTIDEILEENIRKVNFRYNEKGENQNNGQEK
;
A
#
# COMPACT_ATOMS: atom_id res chain seq x y z
N MET A 1 5.77 11.28 10.95
CA MET A 1 6.01 11.98 9.66
C MET A 1 4.65 12.16 9.01
N ASP A 2 4.33 13.34 8.47
CA ASP A 2 3.04 13.49 7.78
C ASP A 2 3.04 12.80 6.40
N LEU A 3 1.85 12.56 5.85
CA LEU A 3 1.71 11.78 4.62
C LEU A 3 2.24 12.51 3.38
N GLU A 4 2.18 13.85 3.36
CA GLU A 4 2.76 14.65 2.28
C GLU A 4 4.29 14.61 2.29
N GLU A 5 4.90 14.72 3.48
CA GLU A 5 6.33 14.55 3.71
C GLU A 5 6.76 13.15 3.27
N TYR A 6 6.02 12.11 3.68
CA TYR A 6 6.26 10.74 3.23
C TYR A 6 6.21 10.62 1.71
N LYS A 7 5.12 11.06 1.06
CA LYS A 7 4.95 11.00 -0.40
C LYS A 7 6.13 11.65 -1.12
N LYS A 8 6.59 12.81 -0.63
CA LYS A 8 7.73 13.52 -1.19
C LYS A 8 9.02 12.71 -1.06
N ILE A 9 9.32 12.16 0.12
CA ILE A 9 10.55 11.41 0.38
C ILE A 9 10.56 10.07 -0.38
N ALA A 10 9.46 9.32 -0.29
CA ALA A 10 9.30 7.99 -0.87
C ALA A 10 9.43 8.01 -2.41
N LEU A 11 8.93 9.07 -3.06
CA LEU A 11 8.91 9.20 -4.51
C LEU A 11 10.07 10.04 -5.07
N ALA A 12 10.93 10.59 -4.21
CA ALA A 12 12.11 11.35 -4.64
C ALA A 12 13.06 10.51 -5.52
N ARG A 13 13.08 9.20 -5.31
CA ARG A 13 13.94 8.24 -6.01
C ARG A 13 13.21 7.41 -7.07
N LEU A 14 11.98 7.78 -7.41
CA LEU A 14 11.24 7.11 -8.48
C LEU A 14 12.04 7.19 -9.78
N ASN A 15 12.39 6.05 -10.34
CA ASN A 15 13.13 5.99 -11.60
C ASN A 15 12.29 6.65 -12.71
N LYS A 16 12.84 7.69 -13.35
CA LYS A 16 12.17 8.43 -14.43
C LYS A 16 11.94 7.59 -15.68
N SER A 17 12.64 6.45 -15.82
CA SER A 17 12.47 5.51 -16.94
C SER A 17 11.55 4.33 -16.61
N ILE A 18 10.84 4.36 -15.47
CA ILE A 18 9.99 3.24 -15.05
C ILE A 18 8.79 3.02 -15.97
N ALA A 19 8.38 4.07 -16.68
CA ALA A 19 7.31 4.07 -17.67
C ALA A 19 7.61 5.09 -18.77
N PHE A 20 7.19 4.77 -19.99
CA PHE A 20 7.40 5.56 -21.19
C PHE A 20 6.38 6.68 -21.34
N ASP A 21 5.16 6.51 -20.82
CA ASP A 21 4.10 7.51 -20.86
C ASP A 21 3.22 7.53 -19.60
N GLN A 22 2.22 8.42 -19.56
CA GLN A 22 1.30 8.56 -18.42
C GLN A 22 0.40 7.33 -18.24
N LYS A 23 0.04 6.64 -19.33
CA LYS A 23 -0.84 5.47 -19.30
C LYS A 23 -0.11 4.28 -18.68
N GLU A 24 1.13 4.07 -19.06
CA GLU A 24 1.98 3.02 -18.50
C GLU A 24 2.33 3.32 -17.04
N ASN A 25 2.55 4.59 -16.67
CA ASN A 25 2.70 4.99 -15.26
C ASN A 25 1.48 4.62 -14.42
N MET A 26 0.27 4.86 -14.95
CA MET A 26 -0.97 4.46 -14.29
C MET A 26 -1.07 2.93 -14.16
N TYR A 27 -0.80 2.17 -15.24
CA TYR A 27 -0.83 0.70 -15.18
C TYR A 27 0.18 0.13 -14.19
N TYR A 28 1.41 0.66 -14.18
CA TYR A 28 2.44 0.29 -13.24
C TYR A 28 1.97 0.49 -11.78
N ALA A 29 1.37 1.65 -11.48
CA ALA A 29 0.84 1.93 -10.15
C ALA A 29 -0.32 1.00 -9.76
N CYS A 30 -1.24 0.72 -10.70
CA CYS A 30 -2.35 -0.22 -10.47
C CYS A 30 -1.89 -1.65 -10.21
N MET A 31 -0.91 -2.14 -10.98
CA MET A 31 -0.37 -3.49 -10.83
C MET A 31 0.28 -3.65 -9.46
N GLY A 32 1.13 -2.70 -9.08
CA GLY A 32 1.79 -2.73 -7.77
C GLY A 32 0.82 -2.66 -6.60
N LEU A 33 -0.18 -1.78 -6.64
CA LEU A 33 -1.22 -1.71 -5.59
C LEU A 33 -1.87 -3.08 -5.33
N VAL A 34 -2.22 -3.80 -6.40
CA VAL A 34 -2.88 -5.11 -6.33
C VAL A 34 -1.90 -6.19 -5.87
N GLU A 35 -0.65 -6.14 -6.35
CA GLU A 35 0.43 -7.05 -5.96
C GLU A 35 0.68 -6.98 -4.45
N GLU A 36 1.01 -5.80 -3.91
CA GLU A 36 1.33 -5.61 -2.49
C GLU A 36 0.13 -5.98 -1.58
N THR A 37 -1.09 -5.66 -2.02
CA THR A 37 -2.31 -6.09 -1.30
C THR A 37 -2.43 -7.62 -1.28
N GLY A 38 -2.09 -8.27 -2.40
CA GLY A 38 -2.06 -9.73 -2.50
C GLY A 38 -1.01 -10.36 -1.58
N GLU A 39 0.16 -9.73 -1.45
CA GLU A 39 1.22 -10.16 -0.54
C GLU A 39 0.78 -10.07 0.93
N ILE A 40 0.18 -8.95 1.35
CA ILE A 40 -0.44 -8.82 2.69
C ILE A 40 -1.47 -9.92 2.93
N ILE A 41 -2.38 -10.16 1.97
CA ILE A 41 -3.40 -11.22 2.10
C ILE A 41 -2.74 -12.59 2.21
N ALA A 42 -1.65 -12.85 1.47
CA ALA A 42 -0.92 -14.10 1.55
C ALA A 42 -0.27 -14.27 2.93
N GLU A 43 0.31 -13.21 3.48
CA GLU A 43 0.94 -13.17 4.80
C GLU A 43 -0.05 -13.41 5.95
N LEU A 44 -1.32 -13.05 5.76
CA LEU A 44 -2.39 -13.35 6.73
C LEU A 44 -3.02 -14.74 6.49
N ARG A 45 -3.29 -15.10 5.24
CA ARG A 45 -3.98 -16.35 4.89
C ARG A 45 -3.16 -17.59 5.27
N LYS A 46 -1.85 -17.59 4.98
CA LYS A 46 -0.96 -18.74 5.22
C LYS A 46 -0.93 -19.17 6.71
N PRO A 47 -0.78 -18.27 7.70
CA PRO A 47 -0.83 -18.64 9.13
C PRO A 47 -2.24 -18.87 9.68
N LEU A 48 -3.26 -18.16 9.16
CA LEU A 48 -4.63 -18.24 9.69
C LEU A 48 -5.42 -19.48 9.23
N PHE A 49 -5.03 -20.10 8.11
CA PHE A 49 -5.71 -21.26 7.51
C PHE A 49 -4.74 -22.44 7.34
N LYS A 50 -4.47 -23.09 8.47
CA LYS A 50 -3.56 -24.23 8.63
C LYS A 50 -4.01 -25.48 7.85
N GLY A 51 -3.07 -26.40 7.58
CA GLY A 51 -3.35 -27.68 6.92
C GLY A 51 -3.33 -27.66 5.39
N ASN A 52 -2.82 -26.58 4.79
CA ASN A 52 -2.59 -26.45 3.35
C ASN A 52 -1.08 -26.42 3.03
N PHE A 53 -0.70 -26.67 1.77
CA PHE A 53 0.71 -26.77 1.32
C PHE A 53 1.60 -25.52 1.53
N HIS A 54 1.03 -24.39 1.98
CA HIS A 54 1.73 -23.10 2.10
C HIS A 54 1.66 -22.51 3.52
N GLU A 55 1.43 -23.33 4.55
CA GLU A 55 1.40 -22.86 5.94
C GLU A 55 2.76 -22.28 6.36
N LYS A 56 2.74 -21.14 7.05
CA LYS A 56 3.91 -20.53 7.68
C LYS A 56 3.54 -19.82 8.99
N PRO A 57 4.50 -19.52 9.87
CA PRO A 57 4.25 -18.70 11.06
C PRO A 57 3.77 -17.28 10.68
N LEU A 58 2.98 -16.68 11.57
CA LEU A 58 2.59 -15.28 11.44
C LEU A 58 3.81 -14.39 11.64
N ASP A 59 4.12 -13.56 10.65
CA ASP A 59 5.28 -12.68 10.66
C ASP A 59 4.81 -11.22 10.61
N THR A 60 4.92 -10.54 11.75
CA THR A 60 4.50 -9.13 11.87
C THR A 60 5.45 -8.19 11.14
N GLU A 61 6.74 -8.53 11.08
CA GLU A 61 7.72 -7.70 10.38
C GLU A 61 7.51 -7.76 8.88
N GLU A 62 7.15 -8.92 8.34
CA GLU A 62 6.80 -9.03 6.92
C GLU A 62 5.51 -8.26 6.60
N ILE A 63 4.46 -8.40 7.43
CA ILE A 63 3.22 -7.61 7.27
C ILE A 63 3.52 -6.10 7.27
N LYS A 64 4.42 -5.63 8.15
CA LYS A 64 4.84 -4.22 8.20
C LYS A 64 5.48 -3.77 6.89
N LYS A 65 6.33 -4.59 6.29
CA LYS A 65 6.98 -4.28 5.00
C LYS A 65 5.96 -4.16 3.88
N GLU A 66 5.09 -5.16 3.72
CA GLU A 66 4.11 -5.14 2.62
C GLU A 66 3.08 -4.01 2.80
N LEU A 67 2.71 -3.65 4.05
CA LEU A 67 1.91 -2.45 4.31
C LEU A 67 2.63 -1.17 3.87
N GLY A 68 3.95 -1.12 4.05
CA GLY A 68 4.79 -0.01 3.61
C GLY A 68 4.85 0.09 2.08
N ASP A 69 5.02 -1.03 1.39
CA ASP A 69 5.02 -1.07 -0.07
C ASP A 69 3.64 -0.70 -0.65
N LEU A 70 2.56 -1.16 -0.01
CA LEU A 70 1.20 -0.73 -0.35
C LEU A 70 1.02 0.79 -0.20
N MET A 71 1.51 1.38 0.91
CA MET A 71 1.51 2.84 1.10
C MET A 71 2.33 3.57 0.04
N TRP A 72 3.42 2.97 -0.45
CA TRP A 72 4.22 3.53 -1.53
C TRP A 72 3.44 3.62 -2.85
N TYR A 73 2.70 2.56 -3.22
CA TYR A 73 1.85 2.61 -4.42
C TYR A 73 0.66 3.55 -4.27
N ILE A 74 0.08 3.67 -3.07
CA ILE A 74 -0.92 4.73 -2.79
C ILE A 74 -0.32 6.11 -3.02
N ALA A 75 0.88 6.38 -2.49
CA ALA A 75 1.59 7.64 -2.70
C ALA A 75 1.86 7.91 -4.20
N LEU A 76 2.24 6.88 -4.96
CA LEU A 76 2.46 6.98 -6.40
C LEU A 76 1.17 7.32 -7.15
N ILE A 77 0.05 6.67 -6.81
CA ILE A 77 -1.27 6.97 -7.38
C ILE A 77 -1.65 8.42 -7.07
N CYS A 78 -1.51 8.86 -5.81
CA CYS A 78 -1.81 10.23 -5.41
C CYS A 78 -0.96 11.25 -6.19
N LYS A 79 0.34 11.00 -6.36
CA LYS A 79 1.22 11.84 -7.18
C LYS A 79 0.74 11.91 -8.63
N ASN A 80 0.45 10.76 -9.25
CA ASN A 80 0.07 10.71 -10.66
C ASN A 80 -1.32 11.31 -10.92
N ALA A 81 -2.24 11.21 -9.97
CA ALA A 81 -3.61 11.74 -10.03
C ALA A 81 -3.74 13.17 -9.46
N ASN A 82 -2.63 13.81 -9.08
CA ASN A 82 -2.58 15.13 -8.46
C ASN A 82 -3.51 15.25 -7.22
N ILE A 83 -3.41 14.25 -6.34
CA ILE A 83 -4.13 14.18 -5.06
C ILE A 83 -3.17 14.57 -3.93
N ASP A 84 -3.68 15.41 -3.04
CA ASP A 84 -3.06 15.75 -1.78
C ASP A 84 -3.40 14.68 -0.73
N THR A 85 -2.40 14.10 -0.10
CA THR A 85 -2.52 13.07 0.93
C THR A 85 -2.91 13.64 2.29
N ASP A 86 -2.87 14.97 2.47
CA ASP A 86 -3.51 15.64 3.62
C ASP A 86 -5.04 15.44 3.62
N GLN A 87 -5.61 15.03 2.48
CA GLN A 87 -7.02 14.65 2.38
C GLN A 87 -7.32 13.26 2.95
N LEU A 88 -6.27 12.49 3.28
CA LEU A 88 -6.41 11.19 3.92
C LEU A 88 -6.67 11.40 5.39
N LYS A 89 -7.79 10.85 5.87
CA LYS A 89 -8.27 11.11 7.23
C LYS A 89 -7.81 10.01 8.16
N ASP A 90 -7.33 10.41 9.33
CA ASP A 90 -7.30 9.53 10.49
C ASP A 90 -8.75 9.20 10.89
N ILE A 91 -9.01 7.93 11.15
CA ILE A 91 -10.36 7.45 11.47
C ILE A 91 -10.32 6.73 12.82
N GLU A 92 -11.36 6.99 13.62
CA GLU A 92 -11.60 6.29 14.87
C GLU A 92 -12.18 4.90 14.58
N ILE A 93 -11.47 3.88 15.03
CA ILE A 93 -11.80 2.49 14.76
C ILE A 93 -12.90 2.04 15.71
N LYS A 94 -14.10 1.82 15.17
CA LYS A 94 -15.23 1.30 15.94
C LYS A 94 -15.08 -0.20 16.11
N GLU A 95 -14.66 -0.62 17.30
CA GLU A 95 -14.63 -2.02 17.65
C GLU A 95 -16.02 -2.57 17.97
N ASP A 96 -16.40 -3.66 17.31
CA ASP A 96 -17.51 -4.51 17.74
C ASP A 96 -16.98 -5.61 18.65
N ALA A 97 -17.30 -5.53 19.94
CA ALA A 97 -16.87 -6.49 20.96
C ALA A 97 -17.32 -7.94 20.70
N LYS A 98 -18.24 -8.18 19.76
CA LYS A 98 -18.69 -9.52 19.37
C LYS A 98 -17.77 -10.20 18.37
N ILE A 99 -16.93 -9.45 17.65
CA ILE A 99 -16.07 -9.96 16.58
C ILE A 99 -14.69 -10.29 17.15
N SER A 100 -14.23 -11.53 16.96
CA SER A 100 -12.90 -11.94 17.42
C SER A 100 -11.79 -11.21 16.66
N LYS A 101 -10.61 -11.04 17.28
CA LYS A 101 -9.42 -10.48 16.60
C LYS A 101 -9.10 -11.20 15.29
N ARG A 102 -9.18 -12.54 15.29
CA ARG A 102 -8.95 -13.37 14.10
C ARG A 102 -9.93 -13.05 12.98
N GLU A 103 -11.22 -13.00 13.30
CA GLU A 103 -12.26 -12.71 12.32
C GLU A 103 -12.13 -11.29 11.77
N ARG A 104 -11.79 -10.32 12.63
CA ARG A 104 -11.55 -8.94 12.21
C ARG A 104 -10.41 -8.84 11.20
N ILE A 105 -9.27 -9.50 11.45
CA ILE A 105 -8.14 -9.53 10.52
C ILE A 105 -8.57 -10.10 9.15
N ILE A 106 -9.37 -11.16 9.15
CA ILE A 106 -9.87 -11.77 7.90
C ILE A 106 -10.79 -10.80 7.14
N GLN A 107 -11.70 -10.11 7.84
CA GLN A 107 -12.58 -9.12 7.22
C GLN A 107 -11.79 -7.96 6.62
N ILE A 108 -10.79 -7.44 7.34
CA ILE A 108 -9.91 -6.39 6.84
C ILE A 108 -9.17 -6.86 5.58
N ALA A 109 -8.59 -8.06 5.60
CA ALA A 109 -7.86 -8.61 4.45
C ALA A 109 -8.74 -8.74 3.19
N ILE A 110 -9.99 -9.20 3.34
CA ILE A 110 -10.95 -9.29 2.24
C ILE A 110 -11.30 -7.89 1.72
N ASN A 111 -11.58 -6.95 2.62
CA ASN A 111 -11.91 -5.57 2.27
C ASN A 111 -10.76 -4.88 1.53
N MET A 112 -9.50 -5.10 1.94
CA MET A 112 -8.32 -4.54 1.26
C MET A 112 -8.25 -4.97 -0.21
N GLY A 113 -8.52 -6.25 -0.49
CA GLY A 113 -8.57 -6.76 -1.86
C GLY A 113 -9.70 -6.12 -2.69
N GLN A 114 -10.89 -5.98 -2.09
CA GLN A 114 -12.03 -5.33 -2.74
C GLN A 114 -11.75 -3.85 -3.06
N VAL A 115 -11.27 -3.10 -2.08
CA VAL A 115 -10.97 -1.68 -2.21
C VAL A 115 -9.83 -1.44 -3.20
N SER A 116 -8.81 -2.31 -3.24
CA SER A 116 -7.75 -2.22 -4.27
C SER A 116 -8.32 -2.35 -5.68
N GLY A 117 -9.27 -3.27 -5.90
CA GLY A 117 -9.99 -3.37 -7.17
C GLY A 117 -10.79 -2.10 -7.50
N GLN A 118 -11.43 -1.50 -6.51
CA GLN A 118 -12.17 -0.24 -6.68
C GLN A 118 -11.24 0.93 -7.01
N ILE A 119 -10.10 1.07 -6.32
CA ILE A 119 -9.08 2.08 -6.65
C ILE A 119 -8.63 1.93 -8.10
N VAL A 120 -8.32 0.71 -8.56
CA VAL A 120 -7.94 0.45 -9.95
C VAL A 120 -9.06 0.88 -10.91
N GLU A 121 -10.31 0.48 -10.65
CA GLU A 121 -11.46 0.88 -11.48
C GLU A 121 -11.58 2.41 -11.57
N LYS A 122 -11.54 3.11 -10.41
CA LYS A 122 -11.69 4.57 -10.35
C LYS A 122 -10.53 5.30 -10.99
N TYR A 123 -9.31 4.78 -10.86
CA TYR A 123 -8.14 5.40 -11.45
C TYR A 123 -8.13 5.23 -12.98
N LEU A 124 -8.50 4.05 -13.49
CA LEU A 124 -8.68 3.82 -14.92
C LEU A 124 -9.77 4.73 -15.50
N LYS A 125 -10.90 4.89 -14.79
CA LYS A 125 -11.99 5.78 -15.19
C LYS A 125 -11.53 7.24 -15.23
N LEU A 126 -10.84 7.71 -14.19
CA LEU A 126 -10.25 9.05 -14.12
C LEU A 126 -9.38 9.33 -15.35
N TYR A 127 -8.49 8.39 -15.70
CA TYR A 127 -7.58 8.54 -16.82
C TYR A 127 -8.28 8.50 -18.19
N ASN A 128 -9.21 7.56 -18.40
CA ASN A 128 -9.84 7.35 -19.71
C ASN A 128 -10.96 8.36 -20.01
N GLU A 129 -11.70 8.76 -18.98
CA GLU A 129 -12.91 9.59 -19.11
C GLU A 129 -12.68 11.05 -18.65
N ASN A 130 -11.49 11.39 -18.12
CA ASN A 130 -11.17 12.71 -17.57
C ASN A 130 -12.20 13.19 -16.53
N THR A 131 -12.65 12.29 -15.65
CA THR A 131 -13.56 12.64 -14.55
C THR A 131 -12.83 13.45 -13.46
N ASN A 132 -13.54 13.89 -12.43
CA ASN A 132 -12.88 14.34 -11.21
C ASN A 132 -12.31 13.14 -10.42
N ASN A 133 -11.45 13.43 -9.45
CA ASN A 133 -10.78 12.42 -8.61
C ASN A 133 -11.53 12.11 -7.30
N VAL A 134 -12.77 12.58 -7.11
CA VAL A 134 -13.52 12.43 -5.84
C VAL A 134 -13.73 10.96 -5.50
N GLU A 135 -14.27 10.16 -6.43
CA GLU A 135 -14.47 8.71 -6.22
C GLU A 135 -13.14 8.00 -5.93
N LEU A 136 -12.04 8.41 -6.57
CA LEU A 136 -10.72 7.82 -6.34
C LEU A 136 -10.21 8.15 -4.92
N ILE A 137 -10.35 9.40 -4.47
CA ILE A 137 -9.97 9.84 -3.12
C ILE A 137 -10.75 9.09 -2.05
N GLU A 138 -12.04 8.83 -2.28
CA GLU A 138 -12.87 8.05 -1.35
C GLU A 138 -12.37 6.62 -1.18
N GLU A 139 -12.01 5.94 -2.27
CA GLU A 139 -11.50 4.57 -2.19
C GLU A 139 -10.07 4.52 -1.62
N ILE A 140 -9.22 5.50 -1.92
CA ILE A 140 -7.88 5.61 -1.29
C ILE A 140 -8.02 5.80 0.22
N ASN A 141 -8.97 6.64 0.67
CA ASN A 141 -9.26 6.80 2.10
C ASN A 141 -9.69 5.49 2.76
N ARG A 142 -10.55 4.71 2.10
CA ARG A 142 -10.95 3.39 2.62
C ARG A 142 -9.78 2.42 2.70
N GLN A 143 -8.85 2.47 1.76
CA GLN A 143 -7.66 1.62 1.81
C GLN A 143 -6.70 2.05 2.91
N TYR A 144 -6.50 3.37 3.09
CA TYR A 144 -5.74 3.91 4.21
C TYR A 144 -6.34 3.49 5.55
N GLU A 145 -7.67 3.54 5.69
CA GLU A 145 -8.37 3.03 6.88
C GLU A 145 -8.08 1.54 7.10
N ASN A 146 -8.17 0.70 6.07
CA ASN A 146 -7.86 -0.72 6.19
C ASN A 146 -6.41 -0.96 6.65
N ILE A 147 -5.45 -0.17 6.15
CA ILE A 147 -4.03 -0.24 6.52
C ILE A 147 -3.86 0.08 8.01
N CYS A 148 -4.40 1.21 8.48
CA CYS A 148 -4.34 1.60 9.89
C CYS A 148 -5.03 0.55 10.78
N ASN A 149 -6.21 0.07 10.38
CA ASN A 149 -6.96 -0.95 11.12
C ASN A 149 -6.18 -2.25 11.24
N LEU A 150 -5.49 -2.67 10.17
CA LEU A 150 -4.68 -3.88 10.20
C LEU A 150 -3.45 -3.66 11.08
N ALA A 151 -2.73 -2.54 10.91
CA ALA A 151 -1.54 -2.18 11.66
C ALA A 151 -1.79 -2.27 13.18
N GLU A 152 -2.91 -1.72 13.65
CA GLU A 152 -3.30 -1.80 15.06
C GLU A 152 -3.46 -3.24 15.57
N LYS A 153 -3.99 -4.16 14.75
CA LYS A 153 -4.11 -5.57 15.17
C LYS A 153 -2.76 -6.25 15.35
N PHE A 154 -1.70 -5.65 14.83
CA PHE A 154 -0.32 -6.08 15.00
C PHE A 154 0.50 -5.19 15.95
N ASN A 155 -0.15 -4.25 16.65
CA ASN A 155 0.51 -3.24 17.49
C ASN A 155 1.54 -2.40 16.73
N LEU A 156 1.25 -2.11 15.46
CA LEU A 156 2.05 -1.23 14.62
C LEU A 156 1.35 0.12 14.49
N THR A 157 2.14 1.17 14.37
CA THR A 157 1.69 2.52 14.02
C THR A 157 1.90 2.80 12.54
N ILE A 158 1.16 3.76 11.99
CA ILE A 158 1.38 4.21 10.61
C ILE A 158 2.79 4.78 10.43
N ASP A 159 3.31 5.53 11.41
CA ASP A 159 4.66 6.08 11.37
C ASP A 159 5.73 4.97 11.22
N GLU A 160 5.62 3.87 11.97
CA GLU A 160 6.55 2.73 11.86
C GLU A 160 6.52 2.08 10.47
N ILE A 161 5.35 2.00 9.84
CA ILE A 161 5.18 1.47 8.49
C ILE A 161 5.85 2.39 7.45
N LEU A 162 5.59 3.70 7.54
CA LEU A 162 6.15 4.68 6.61
C LEU A 162 7.68 4.79 6.75
N GLU A 163 8.20 4.76 7.97
CA GLU A 163 9.64 4.76 8.23
C GLU A 163 10.33 3.51 7.66
N GLU A 164 9.72 2.33 7.83
CA GLU A 164 10.26 1.08 7.28
C GLU A 164 10.32 1.14 5.75
N ASN A 165 9.27 1.65 5.10
CA ASN A 165 9.28 1.84 3.65
C ASN A 165 10.39 2.80 3.20
N ILE A 166 10.56 3.94 3.88
CA ILE A 166 11.65 4.88 3.57
C ILE A 166 13.01 4.22 3.72
N ARG A 167 13.25 3.44 4.78
CA ARG A 167 14.51 2.69 4.97
C ARG A 167 14.77 1.74 3.80
N LYS A 168 13.74 0.99 3.38
CA LYS A 168 13.80 0.07 2.24
C LYS A 168 14.11 0.80 0.92
N VAL A 169 13.45 1.93 0.66
CA VAL A 169 13.68 2.76 -0.55
C VAL A 169 15.11 3.35 -0.54
N ASN A 170 15.56 3.89 0.59
CA ASN A 170 16.91 4.45 0.77
C ASN A 170 18.01 3.41 0.53
N PHE A 171 17.78 2.16 0.95
CA PHE A 171 18.72 1.05 0.77
C PHE A 171 18.82 0.61 -0.70
N ARG A 172 17.69 0.60 -1.42
CA ARG A 172 17.63 0.10 -2.80
C ARG A 172 18.14 1.12 -3.82
N TYR A 173 17.87 2.41 -3.63
CA TYR A 173 18.10 3.42 -4.66
C TYR A 173 18.96 4.59 -4.17
N ASN A 174 19.88 5.07 -5.01
CA ASN A 174 20.65 6.29 -4.73
C ASN A 174 19.80 7.54 -4.98
N GLU A 175 20.35 8.73 -4.71
CA GLU A 175 19.67 10.01 -4.92
C GLU A 175 19.21 10.26 -6.37
N LYS A 176 19.74 9.51 -7.35
CA LYS A 176 19.36 9.57 -8.77
C LYS A 176 18.27 8.56 -9.15
N GLY A 177 17.82 7.71 -8.22
CA GLY A 177 16.88 6.62 -8.47
C GLY A 177 17.50 5.39 -9.12
N GLU A 178 18.84 5.25 -9.08
CA GLU A 178 19.56 4.10 -9.62
C GLU A 178 19.75 3.04 -8.52
N ASN A 179 19.63 1.75 -8.88
CA ASN A 179 19.78 0.65 -7.93
C ASN A 179 21.22 0.60 -7.38
N GLN A 180 21.38 0.68 -6.06
CA GLN A 180 22.69 0.63 -5.40
C GLN A 180 23.31 -0.78 -5.39
N ASN A 181 22.51 -1.83 -5.57
CA ASN A 181 22.92 -3.24 -5.40
C ASN A 181 23.32 -3.95 -6.70
N ASN A 182 23.40 -3.26 -7.84
CA ASN A 182 23.88 -3.84 -9.11
C ASN A 182 25.40 -4.22 -9.11
N GLY A 183 26.05 -4.27 -7.94
CA GLY A 183 27.45 -4.67 -7.76
C GLY A 183 27.69 -6.03 -7.11
N GLN A 184 26.65 -6.79 -6.72
CA GLN A 184 26.82 -8.07 -6.01
C GLN A 184 26.21 -9.32 -6.66
N GLU A 185 25.71 -9.23 -7.90
CA GLU A 185 25.38 -10.42 -8.69
C GLU A 185 26.36 -10.57 -9.86
N LYS A 186 27.42 -11.34 -9.61
CA LYS A 186 28.22 -12.07 -10.59
C LYS A 186 28.25 -13.53 -10.20
#